data_AF-M7U129-F1
#
_entry.id   AF-M7U129-F1
#
_cell.length_a   1.000
_cell.length_b   1.000
_cell.length_c   1.000
_cell.angle_alpha   90.00
_cell.angle_beta   90.00
_cell.angle_gamma   90.00
#
_symmetry.space_group_name_H-M   'P 1'
#
loop_
_entity.id
_entity.type
_entity.pdbx_description
1 polymer ?
#
loop_
_entity_poly.entity_id
_entity_poly.type
_entity_poly.pdbx_seq_one_letter_code
_entity_poly.pdbx_strand_id
1 'polypeptide(L)'
;MTIRVYVELETQLTELFLTDESVFHPHYDGRFADKQLGYRERRQALSNLIQTYLATFSDIGVETWLMHGTLLGWWWNRKILPWDSDSDVQVSEASMHFLASYYNMTVFHYKTPRIPEGRDYMLEVNPHYINREQSDKLNVIDARWVDTTSGLFIDITTARYNYTHPAGKGMMSCKDGHEYRDTYIFPLRDTFFEGAPAKIPFAYKEILEAEYHEKSLTLTEFEGHHFDDDKMEWIPVKQDIQVPMEPQKAAQPPPKTDAQKAEEAKQAAENAKKLEEAKKLEEAKKLAEAQKATEEAKEKAKQKAAQEAQQDTPPDEQKAADARQRNEDKIKAEVKKTEGSAPVS
;
A
#
# COMPACT_ATOMS: atom_id res chain seq x y z
N MET A 1 10.61 6.80 -41.14
CA MET A 1 9.82 7.74 -40.33
C MET A 1 9.28 6.91 -39.19
N THR A 2 10.05 6.83 -38.10
CA THR A 2 9.93 5.76 -37.09
C THR A 2 9.91 6.39 -35.71
N ILE A 3 8.83 7.12 -35.40
CA ILE A 3 8.55 7.64 -34.06
C ILE A 3 7.02 7.66 -33.94
N ARG A 4 6.42 6.53 -33.54
CA ARG A 4 5.01 6.52 -33.09
C ARG A 4 4.56 5.27 -32.31
N VAL A 5 5.50 4.50 -31.73
CA VAL A 5 5.14 3.31 -30.93
C VAL A 5 5.75 3.32 -29.53
N TYR A 6 6.79 4.13 -29.27
CA TYR A 6 7.40 4.20 -27.93
C TYR A 6 6.61 5.05 -26.93
N VAL A 7 5.88 6.07 -27.39
CA VAL A 7 5.12 6.96 -26.49
C VAL A 7 3.92 6.24 -25.87
N GLU A 8 3.30 5.29 -26.57
CA GLU A 8 2.09 4.60 -26.10
C GLU A 8 2.39 3.56 -25.00
N LEU A 9 3.55 2.91 -25.04
CA LEU A 9 3.98 1.92 -24.04
C LEU A 9 4.39 2.55 -22.71
N GLU A 10 4.98 3.76 -22.71
CA GLU A 10 5.27 4.50 -21.47
C GLU A 10 3.98 5.01 -20.79
N THR A 11 2.97 5.41 -21.56
CA THR A 11 1.65 5.80 -21.00
C THR A 11 0.83 4.63 -20.46
N GLN A 12 0.97 3.41 -20.99
CA GLN A 12 0.25 2.25 -20.46
C GLN A 12 0.92 1.63 -19.22
N LEU A 13 2.23 1.81 -19.04
CA LEU A 13 2.93 1.37 -17.82
C LEU A 13 2.71 2.32 -16.63
N THR A 14 2.49 3.60 -16.89
CA THR A 14 2.14 4.60 -15.86
C THR A 14 0.69 4.47 -15.38
N GLU A 15 -0.22 3.87 -16.16
CA GLU A 15 -1.56 3.49 -15.71
C GLU A 15 -1.58 2.25 -14.79
N LEU A 16 -0.46 1.53 -14.65
CA LEU A 16 -0.34 0.30 -13.85
C LEU A 16 0.36 0.50 -12.50
N PHE A 17 1.13 1.58 -12.35
CA PHE A 17 1.86 1.94 -11.14
C PHE A 17 1.70 3.44 -10.90
N LEU A 18 0.73 3.82 -10.06
CA LEU A 18 0.42 5.23 -9.82
C LEU A 18 1.03 5.78 -8.52
N THR A 19 1.82 4.97 -7.83
CA THR A 19 2.69 5.45 -6.76
C THR A 19 4.05 5.71 -7.39
N ASP A 20 4.37 6.98 -7.66
CA ASP A 20 5.68 7.44 -8.15
C ASP A 20 6.77 7.30 -7.07
N GLU A 21 6.82 6.15 -6.40
CA GLU A 21 7.85 5.85 -5.41
C GLU A 21 9.22 5.81 -6.06
N SER A 22 10.20 6.34 -5.35
CA SER A 22 11.55 6.39 -5.82
C SER A 22 12.18 5.00 -5.81
N VAL A 23 13.13 4.78 -6.72
CA VAL A 23 13.91 3.53 -6.77
C VAL A 23 14.88 3.37 -5.59
N PHE A 24 15.19 4.47 -4.88
CA PHE A 24 16.18 4.46 -3.79
C PHE A 24 15.55 4.34 -2.41
N HIS A 25 14.25 4.65 -2.27
CA HIS A 25 13.52 4.54 -1.01
C HIS A 25 12.00 4.58 -1.26
N PRO A 26 11.21 3.66 -0.68
CA PRO A 26 9.76 3.58 -0.93
C PRO A 26 9.01 4.84 -0.46
N HIS A 27 9.45 5.45 0.64
CA HIS A 27 8.81 6.64 1.22
C HIS A 27 9.28 7.98 0.61
N TYR A 28 9.76 7.96 -0.62
CA TYR A 28 10.11 9.17 -1.38
C TYR A 28 9.46 9.13 -2.75
N ASP A 29 8.98 10.26 -3.21
CA ASP A 29 8.46 10.46 -4.56
C ASP A 29 9.62 10.72 -5.54
N GLY A 30 9.78 9.84 -6.51
CA GLY A 30 10.87 9.88 -7.49
C GLY A 30 10.80 11.07 -8.44
N ARG A 31 9.67 11.78 -8.53
CA ARG A 31 9.54 13.01 -9.33
C ARG A 31 10.21 14.20 -8.64
N PHE A 32 10.29 14.16 -7.32
CA PHE A 32 10.74 15.29 -6.47
C PHE A 32 12.04 15.01 -5.71
N ALA A 33 12.54 13.78 -5.72
CA ALA A 33 13.76 13.41 -5.00
C ALA A 33 14.68 12.49 -5.81
N ASP A 34 15.99 12.66 -5.61
CA ASP A 34 17.05 11.83 -6.20
C ASP A 34 17.88 11.06 -5.15
N LYS A 35 17.67 11.35 -3.87
CA LYS A 35 18.33 10.72 -2.72
C LYS A 35 17.52 10.93 -1.44
N GLN A 36 17.84 10.13 -0.42
CA GLN A 36 17.30 10.36 0.92
C GLN A 36 17.93 11.59 1.58
N LEU A 37 17.12 12.33 2.33
CA LEU A 37 17.59 13.38 3.24
C LEU A 37 18.40 12.79 4.41
N GLY A 38 19.32 13.58 4.95
CA GLY A 38 20.06 13.19 6.16
C GLY A 38 19.13 13.10 7.38
N TYR A 39 19.50 12.31 8.38
CA TYR A 39 18.66 12.01 9.56
C TYR A 39 17.98 13.23 10.19
N ARG A 40 18.71 14.32 10.47
CA ARG A 40 18.14 15.53 11.10
C ARG A 40 17.21 16.29 10.17
N GLU A 41 17.59 16.39 8.89
CA GLU A 41 16.84 17.10 7.87
C GLU A 41 15.53 16.37 7.58
N ARG A 42 15.58 15.04 7.42
CA ARG A 42 14.40 14.18 7.27
C ARG A 42 13.40 14.37 8.39
N ARG A 43 13.85 14.34 9.65
CA ARG A 43 12.97 14.55 10.82
C ARG A 43 12.31 15.93 10.82
N GLN A 44 13.03 16.98 10.43
CA GLN A 44 12.45 18.32 10.33
C GLN A 44 11.46 18.43 9.18
N ALA A 45 11.77 17.82 8.02
CA ALA A 45 10.89 17.79 6.87
C ALA A 45 9.58 17.03 7.19
N LEU A 46 9.67 15.84 7.79
CA LEU A 46 8.50 15.06 8.24
C LEU A 46 7.63 15.82 9.25
N SER A 47 8.24 16.51 10.23
CA SER A 47 7.52 17.36 11.19
C SER A 47 6.76 18.48 10.49
N ASN A 48 7.37 19.18 9.52
CA ASN A 48 6.68 20.22 8.74
C ASN A 48 5.60 19.62 7.83
N LEU A 49 5.85 18.45 7.25
CA LEU A 49 4.92 17.75 6.36
C LEU A 49 3.61 17.40 7.09
N ILE A 50 3.68 16.76 8.26
CA ILE A 50 2.48 16.43 9.04
C ILE A 50 1.76 17.66 9.57
N GLN A 51 2.49 18.71 9.97
CA GLN A 51 1.87 19.96 10.41
C GLN A 51 1.06 20.65 9.30
N THR A 52 1.61 20.72 8.09
CA THR A 52 0.93 21.35 6.94
C THR A 52 -0.25 20.51 6.44
N TYR A 53 -0.13 19.18 6.47
CA TYR A 53 -1.24 18.26 6.23
C TYR A 53 -2.39 18.49 7.20
N LEU A 54 -2.13 18.43 8.51
CA LEU A 54 -3.15 18.58 9.55
C LEU A 54 -3.83 19.95 9.49
N ALA A 55 -3.04 21.02 9.25
CA ALA A 55 -3.57 22.37 9.06
C ALA A 55 -4.49 22.44 7.83
N THR A 56 -4.06 21.90 6.69
CA THR A 56 -4.86 21.90 5.46
C THR A 56 -6.18 21.16 5.68
N PHE A 57 -6.13 19.95 6.25
CA PHE A 57 -7.30 19.09 6.44
C PHE A 57 -8.31 19.72 7.42
N SER A 58 -7.81 20.39 8.46
CA SER A 58 -8.64 21.22 9.34
C SER A 58 -9.31 22.37 8.57
N ASP A 59 -8.56 23.11 7.76
CA ASP A 59 -9.06 24.29 7.04
C ASP A 59 -10.12 23.94 5.99
N ILE A 60 -9.95 22.81 5.27
CA ILE A 60 -10.92 22.34 4.26
C ILE A 60 -12.09 21.55 4.89
N GLY A 61 -12.07 21.34 6.22
CA GLY A 61 -13.13 20.65 6.94
C GLY A 61 -13.18 19.14 6.72
N VAL A 62 -12.05 18.51 6.40
CA VAL A 62 -11.95 17.05 6.21
C VAL A 62 -11.40 16.41 7.47
N GLU A 63 -12.21 15.57 8.11
CA GLU A 63 -11.77 14.81 9.28
C GLU A 63 -10.80 13.69 8.88
N THR A 64 -9.66 13.67 9.57
CA THR A 64 -8.56 12.70 9.42
C THR A 64 -7.99 12.33 10.78
N TRP A 65 -7.39 11.17 10.92
CA TRP A 65 -6.76 10.71 12.16
C TRP A 65 -5.46 9.96 11.91
N LEU A 66 -4.57 9.98 12.92
CA LEU A 66 -3.29 9.28 12.88
C LEU A 66 -3.49 7.77 13.02
N MET A 67 -2.72 6.99 12.25
CA MET A 67 -2.75 5.52 12.28
C MET A 67 -1.33 4.94 12.21
N HIS A 68 -1.21 3.61 12.31
CA HIS A 68 0.03 2.85 12.10
C HIS A 68 1.23 3.44 12.90
N GLY A 69 2.38 3.60 12.25
CA GLY A 69 3.61 4.07 12.88
C GLY A 69 3.48 5.50 13.43
N THR A 70 2.65 6.32 12.79
CA THR A 70 2.39 7.70 13.23
C THR A 70 1.61 7.73 14.54
N LEU A 71 0.60 6.86 14.70
CA LEU A 71 -0.11 6.71 15.96
C LEU A 71 0.79 6.12 17.06
N LEU A 72 1.72 5.24 16.70
CA LEU A 72 2.71 4.70 17.65
C LEU A 72 3.69 5.77 18.13
N GLY A 73 4.18 6.63 17.24
CA GLY A 73 4.97 7.80 17.62
C GLY A 73 4.16 8.75 18.51
N TRP A 74 2.87 8.92 18.21
CA TRP A 74 1.98 9.71 19.06
C TRP A 74 1.90 9.16 20.49
N TRP A 75 1.77 7.84 20.65
CA TRP A 75 1.69 7.17 21.95
C TRP A 75 2.89 7.46 22.84
N TRP A 76 4.11 7.41 22.28
CA TRP A 76 5.34 7.59 23.05
C TRP A 76 5.54 9.02 23.53
N ASN A 77 5.48 10.00 22.63
CA ASN A 77 5.73 11.39 23.01
C ASN A 77 5.10 12.43 22.11
N ARG A 78 4.07 12.05 21.34
CA ARG A 78 3.38 12.96 20.40
C ARG A 78 4.31 13.50 19.30
N LYS A 79 5.35 12.73 18.95
CA LYS A 79 6.31 13.06 17.89
C LYS A 79 6.49 11.87 16.96
N ILE A 80 7.00 12.14 15.77
CA ILE A 80 7.40 11.10 14.81
C ILE A 80 8.54 10.29 15.42
N LEU A 81 8.49 8.96 15.26
CA LEU A 81 9.54 8.07 15.73
C LEU A 81 10.86 8.43 15.03
N PRO A 82 12.01 8.45 15.73
CA PRO A 82 13.26 8.90 15.13
C PRO A 82 13.74 8.12 13.91
N TRP A 83 13.42 6.82 13.86
CA TRP A 83 13.78 5.92 12.78
C TRP A 83 12.76 5.90 11.64
N ASP A 84 11.57 6.46 11.87
CA ASP A 84 10.51 6.52 10.86
C ASP A 84 10.95 7.33 9.64
N SER A 85 10.31 7.03 8.52
CA SER A 85 10.61 7.67 7.23
C SER A 85 9.41 8.30 6.53
N ASP A 86 8.21 8.04 7.01
CA ASP A 86 6.94 8.55 6.51
C ASP A 86 5.96 8.80 7.66
N SER A 87 4.71 9.10 7.30
CA SER A 87 3.62 9.13 8.23
C SER A 87 2.35 8.63 7.57
N ASP A 88 1.51 7.97 8.35
CA ASP A 88 0.29 7.32 7.93
C ASP A 88 -0.92 7.93 8.62
N VAL A 89 -1.92 8.21 7.81
CA VAL A 89 -3.17 8.79 8.28
C VAL A 89 -4.34 8.13 7.56
N GLN A 90 -5.51 8.24 8.18
CA GLN A 90 -6.74 7.74 7.59
C GLN A 90 -7.79 8.82 7.47
N VAL A 91 -8.68 8.59 6.50
CA VAL A 91 -9.92 9.35 6.29
C VAL A 91 -11.09 8.42 6.02
N SER A 92 -12.30 8.94 6.16
CA SER A 92 -13.50 8.21 5.77
C SER A 92 -13.63 8.08 4.24
N GLU A 93 -14.39 7.09 3.77
CA GLU A 93 -14.73 6.94 2.35
C GLU A 93 -15.36 8.19 1.72
N ALA A 94 -16.28 8.83 2.44
CA ALA A 94 -16.92 10.05 1.97
C ALA A 94 -15.91 11.19 1.83
N SER A 95 -14.99 11.32 2.80
CA SER A 95 -13.89 12.28 2.75
C SER A 95 -12.99 12.05 1.54
N MET A 96 -12.62 10.80 1.25
CA MET A 96 -11.78 10.49 0.10
C MET A 96 -12.46 10.87 -1.23
N HIS A 97 -13.75 10.57 -1.40
CA HIS A 97 -14.51 11.02 -2.59
C HIS A 97 -14.56 12.55 -2.71
N PHE A 98 -14.69 13.26 -1.59
CA PHE A 98 -14.64 14.73 -1.57
C PHE A 98 -13.26 15.24 -2.03
N LEU A 99 -12.17 14.72 -1.47
CA LEU A 99 -10.80 15.07 -1.88
C LEU A 99 -10.57 14.81 -3.36
N ALA A 100 -10.97 13.64 -3.85
CA ALA A 100 -10.85 13.26 -5.26
C ALA A 100 -11.59 14.22 -6.20
N SER A 101 -12.77 14.69 -5.80
CA SER A 101 -13.63 15.51 -6.64
C SER A 101 -13.21 16.98 -6.69
N TYR A 102 -12.63 17.50 -5.61
CA TYR A 102 -12.43 18.95 -5.44
C TYR A 102 -10.97 19.36 -5.23
N TYR A 103 -10.12 18.45 -4.75
CA TYR A 103 -8.75 18.77 -4.30
C TYR A 103 -7.66 17.90 -4.93
N ASN A 104 -7.98 16.94 -5.80
CA ASN A 104 -6.96 16.15 -6.47
C ASN A 104 -6.00 17.05 -7.29
N MET A 105 -4.70 16.80 -7.19
CA MET A 105 -3.61 17.54 -7.82
C MET A 105 -3.54 19.03 -7.43
N THR A 106 -4.10 19.39 -6.27
CA THR A 106 -3.99 20.76 -5.76
C THR A 106 -2.67 20.95 -5.01
N VAL A 107 -2.09 22.14 -5.17
CA VAL A 107 -0.82 22.53 -4.53
C VAL A 107 -1.08 23.64 -3.52
N PHE A 108 -0.54 23.47 -2.31
CA PHE A 108 -0.66 24.37 -1.18
C PHE A 108 0.71 24.93 -0.82
N HIS A 109 0.83 26.25 -0.83
CA HIS A 109 2.07 26.94 -0.49
C HIS A 109 2.07 27.36 0.98
N TYR A 110 3.04 26.89 1.76
CA TYR A 110 3.22 27.25 3.17
C TYR A 110 4.51 28.01 3.40
N LYS A 111 4.42 29.04 4.25
CA LYS A 111 5.59 29.71 4.84
C LYS A 111 5.54 29.52 6.35
N THR A 112 6.61 28.94 6.89
CA THR A 112 6.72 28.72 8.34
C THR A 112 7.99 29.41 8.86
N PRO A 113 8.11 29.66 10.17
CA PRO A 113 9.38 30.14 10.72
C PRO A 113 10.58 29.23 10.41
N ARG A 114 10.35 27.93 10.17
CA ARG A 114 11.38 26.95 9.77
C ARG A 114 11.69 26.97 8.27
N ILE A 115 10.75 27.41 7.45
CA ILE A 115 10.86 27.46 5.98
C ILE A 115 10.39 28.87 5.52
N PRO A 116 11.21 29.92 5.74
CA PRO A 116 10.84 31.29 5.40
C PRO A 116 10.72 31.54 3.88
N GLU A 117 11.47 30.80 3.07
CA GLU A 117 11.41 30.81 1.61
C GLU A 117 10.06 30.29 1.08
N GLY A 118 9.36 29.51 1.90
CA GLY A 118 8.13 28.83 1.56
C GLY A 118 8.35 27.48 0.89
N ARG A 119 7.34 26.63 0.94
CA ARG A 119 7.37 25.28 0.39
C ARG A 119 6.00 24.87 -0.12
N ASP A 120 6.02 24.13 -1.22
CA ASP A 120 4.84 23.62 -1.88
C ASP A 120 4.57 22.19 -1.46
N TYR A 121 3.31 21.91 -1.16
CA TYR A 121 2.81 20.59 -0.82
C TYR A 121 1.66 20.23 -1.75
N MET A 122 1.67 19.04 -2.33
CA MET A 122 0.68 18.58 -3.29
C MET A 122 -0.21 17.49 -2.69
N LEU A 123 -1.53 17.65 -2.79
CA LEU A 123 -2.46 16.55 -2.56
C LEU A 123 -2.70 15.81 -3.87
N GLU A 124 -2.36 14.53 -3.91
CA GLU A 124 -2.59 13.66 -5.05
C GLU A 124 -3.46 12.48 -4.63
N VAL A 125 -4.54 12.23 -5.36
CA VAL A 125 -5.46 11.12 -5.12
C VAL A 125 -5.25 10.07 -6.21
N ASN A 126 -4.97 8.84 -5.78
CA ASN A 126 -4.80 7.70 -6.67
C ASN A 126 -6.16 7.39 -7.35
N PRO A 127 -6.28 7.34 -8.69
CA PRO A 127 -7.51 6.98 -9.39
C PRO A 127 -8.12 5.65 -8.96
N HIS A 128 -7.31 4.72 -8.45
CA HIS A 128 -7.76 3.44 -7.89
C HIS A 128 -8.38 3.56 -6.50
N TYR A 129 -8.55 4.76 -5.94
CA TYR A 129 -9.21 4.96 -4.65
C TYR A 129 -10.66 4.45 -4.63
N ILE A 130 -11.29 4.21 -5.78
CA ILE A 130 -12.65 3.63 -5.85
C ILE A 130 -12.60 2.11 -5.60
N ASN A 131 -11.47 1.46 -5.89
CA ASN A 131 -11.27 0.05 -5.62
C ASN A 131 -11.35 -0.20 -4.11
N ARG A 132 -12.10 -1.23 -3.69
CA ARG A 132 -12.25 -1.61 -2.28
C ARG A 132 -11.57 -2.93 -1.96
N GLU A 133 -11.11 -3.63 -2.99
CA GLU A 133 -10.54 -4.96 -2.88
C GLU A 133 -9.14 -4.90 -2.26
N GLN A 134 -8.85 -5.82 -1.34
CA GLN A 134 -7.52 -5.98 -0.75
C GLN A 134 -6.58 -6.85 -1.61
N SER A 135 -7.06 -7.34 -2.76
CA SER A 135 -6.28 -8.18 -3.68
C SER A 135 -5.31 -7.37 -4.54
N ASP A 136 -5.58 -6.08 -4.75
CA ASP A 136 -4.68 -5.17 -5.43
C ASP A 136 -3.59 -4.68 -4.46
N LYS A 137 -2.41 -5.31 -4.54
CA LYS A 137 -1.26 -4.99 -3.70
C LYS A 137 -0.43 -3.82 -4.22
N LEU A 138 -0.74 -3.30 -5.41
CA LEU A 138 -0.02 -2.17 -6.00
C LEU A 138 -0.68 -0.83 -5.67
N ASN A 139 -1.98 -0.82 -5.40
CA ASN A 139 -2.76 0.40 -5.14
C ASN A 139 -3.37 0.43 -3.73
N VAL A 140 -2.55 0.08 -2.74
CA VAL A 140 -2.96 0.06 -1.32
C VAL A 140 -3.20 1.47 -0.79
N ILE A 141 -2.41 2.45 -1.24
CA ILE A 141 -2.52 3.86 -0.84
C ILE A 141 -3.53 4.58 -1.74
N ASP A 142 -4.45 5.31 -1.11
CA ASP A 142 -5.55 5.99 -1.80
C ASP A 142 -5.23 7.44 -2.17
N ALA A 143 -4.41 8.12 -1.37
CA ALA A 143 -3.92 9.47 -1.66
C ALA A 143 -2.59 9.74 -0.96
N ARG A 144 -1.89 10.78 -1.40
CA ARG A 144 -0.65 11.26 -0.80
C ARG A 144 -0.66 12.75 -0.61
N TRP A 145 -0.05 13.20 0.49
CA TRP A 145 0.32 14.59 0.69
C TRP A 145 1.84 14.71 0.55
N VAL A 146 2.30 15.33 -0.52
CA VAL A 146 3.70 15.28 -0.98
C VAL A 146 4.39 16.63 -0.79
N ASP A 147 5.54 16.65 -0.13
CA ASP A 147 6.50 17.76 -0.17
C ASP A 147 7.20 17.75 -1.54
N THR A 148 6.88 18.71 -2.41
CA THR A 148 7.41 18.72 -3.79
C THR A 148 8.89 19.14 -3.88
N THR A 149 9.50 19.53 -2.76
CA THR A 149 10.92 19.90 -2.69
C THR A 149 11.79 18.75 -2.20
N SER A 150 11.32 17.98 -1.21
CA SER A 150 12.08 16.84 -0.67
C SER A 150 11.62 15.48 -1.19
N GLY A 151 10.44 15.40 -1.82
CA GLY A 151 9.78 14.16 -2.22
C GLY A 151 9.26 13.32 -1.06
N LEU A 152 9.31 13.78 0.19
CA LEU A 152 8.68 13.05 1.29
C LEU A 152 7.16 13.19 1.19
N PHE A 153 6.44 12.15 1.60
CA PHE A 153 4.98 12.19 1.58
C PHE A 153 4.37 11.51 2.80
N ILE A 154 3.09 11.82 3.02
CA ILE A 154 2.19 11.12 3.94
C ILE A 154 1.33 10.20 3.11
N ASP A 155 1.23 8.94 3.54
CA ASP A 155 0.29 7.99 2.96
C ASP A 155 -1.08 8.15 3.62
N ILE A 156 -2.10 8.37 2.78
CA ILE A 156 -3.48 8.55 3.20
C ILE A 156 -4.26 7.32 2.73
N THR A 157 -4.73 6.54 3.69
CA THR A 157 -5.57 5.36 3.42
C THR A 157 -7.03 5.65 3.76
N THR A 158 -7.96 4.98 3.08
CA THR A 158 -9.38 5.15 3.32
C THR A 158 -9.92 4.04 4.22
N ALA A 159 -10.50 4.41 5.35
CA ALA A 159 -11.28 3.52 6.20
C ALA A 159 -12.73 3.41 5.68
N ARG A 160 -13.18 2.19 5.36
CA ARG A 160 -14.49 1.96 4.73
C ARG A 160 -15.29 0.93 5.50
N TYR A 161 -16.59 1.15 5.65
CA TYR A 161 -17.49 0.13 6.20
C TYR A 161 -17.56 -1.09 5.28
N ASN A 162 -17.28 -2.28 5.83
CA ASN A 162 -17.39 -3.56 5.15
C ASN A 162 -18.70 -4.25 5.53
N TYR A 163 -19.75 -4.02 4.74
CA TYR A 163 -21.09 -4.53 5.01
C TYR A 163 -21.25 -6.05 4.85
N THR A 164 -20.29 -6.68 4.18
CA THR A 164 -20.27 -8.13 3.92
C THR A 164 -19.36 -8.89 4.88
N HIS A 165 -18.69 -8.20 5.81
CA HIS A 165 -17.75 -8.81 6.74
C HIS A 165 -18.45 -9.84 7.66
N PRO A 166 -17.89 -11.05 7.87
CA PRO A 166 -18.53 -12.11 8.66
C PRO A 166 -18.77 -11.73 10.14
N ALA A 167 -17.97 -10.83 10.70
CA ALA A 167 -18.15 -10.31 12.06
C ALA A 167 -19.30 -9.29 12.21
N GLY A 168 -20.03 -9.00 11.13
CA GLY A 168 -21.27 -8.23 11.13
C GLY A 168 -21.10 -6.71 10.94
N LYS A 169 -22.18 -5.97 11.23
CA LYS A 169 -22.24 -4.51 11.08
C LYS A 169 -21.19 -3.80 11.94
N GLY A 170 -20.78 -2.61 11.49
CA GLY A 170 -19.79 -1.77 12.17
C GLY A 170 -18.34 -2.17 11.87
N MET A 171 -18.10 -3.21 11.08
CA MET A 171 -16.76 -3.54 10.62
C MET A 171 -16.31 -2.55 9.56
N MET A 172 -15.07 -2.09 9.70
CA MET A 172 -14.38 -1.27 8.74
C MET A 172 -13.12 -1.99 8.25
N SER A 173 -12.71 -1.68 7.03
CA SER A 173 -11.50 -2.22 6.41
C SER A 173 -10.83 -1.17 5.53
N CYS A 174 -9.51 -1.28 5.39
CA CYS A 174 -8.71 -0.59 4.38
C CYS A 174 -8.03 -1.62 3.45
N LYS A 175 -7.41 -1.12 2.38
CA LYS A 175 -6.85 -1.96 1.29
C LYS A 175 -5.59 -2.74 1.69
N ASP A 176 -4.90 -2.26 2.70
CA ASP A 176 -3.68 -2.87 3.26
C ASP A 176 -3.96 -4.17 4.00
N GLY A 177 -5.23 -4.47 4.29
CA GLY A 177 -5.66 -5.67 5.02
C GLY A 177 -6.05 -5.40 6.46
N HIS A 178 -5.92 -4.17 6.98
CA HIS A 178 -6.35 -3.87 8.33
C HIS A 178 -7.88 -3.79 8.42
N GLU A 179 -8.39 -4.37 9.50
CA GLU A 179 -9.81 -4.43 9.83
C GLU A 179 -10.02 -4.05 11.28
N TYR A 180 -11.01 -3.21 11.55
CA TYR A 180 -11.35 -2.79 12.90
C TYR A 180 -12.84 -2.47 13.00
N ARG A 181 -13.37 -2.52 14.24
CA ARG A 181 -14.73 -2.03 14.50
C ARG A 181 -14.72 -0.52 14.50
N ASP A 182 -15.78 0.08 13.97
CA ASP A 182 -16.01 1.52 14.02
C ASP A 182 -15.99 2.07 15.45
N THR A 183 -16.42 1.29 16.44
CA THR A 183 -16.33 1.62 17.87
C THR A 183 -14.90 1.77 18.39
N TYR A 184 -13.89 1.28 17.66
CA TYR A 184 -12.48 1.51 18.01
C TYR A 184 -11.95 2.81 17.41
N ILE A 185 -12.54 3.27 16.31
CA ILE A 185 -12.16 4.53 15.65
C ILE A 185 -12.95 5.69 16.26
N PHE A 186 -14.28 5.58 16.30
CA PHE A 186 -15.18 6.66 16.62
C PHE A 186 -15.76 6.56 18.05
N PRO A 187 -16.03 7.71 18.72
CA PRO A 187 -15.67 9.06 18.28
C PRO A 187 -14.16 9.30 18.37
N LEU A 188 -13.60 10.04 17.41
CA LEU A 188 -12.19 10.42 17.45
C LEU A 188 -11.89 11.30 18.67
N ARG A 189 -10.65 11.25 19.15
CA ARG A 189 -10.17 12.07 20.27
C ARG A 189 -9.27 13.18 19.75
N ASP A 190 -9.50 14.40 20.24
CA ASP A 190 -8.64 15.54 19.95
C ASP A 190 -7.34 15.47 20.78
N THR A 191 -6.23 15.80 20.13
CA THR A 191 -4.89 15.80 20.73
C THR A 191 -3.98 16.76 19.95
N PHE A 192 -2.69 16.72 20.25
CA PHE A 192 -1.62 17.31 19.46
C PHE A 192 -0.64 16.23 18.99
N PHE A 193 -0.03 16.45 17.83
CA PHE A 193 1.07 15.67 17.28
C PHE A 193 2.03 16.60 16.55
N GLU A 194 3.33 16.48 16.82
CA GLU A 194 4.35 17.42 16.33
C GLU A 194 4.00 18.89 16.66
N GLY A 195 3.22 19.14 17.71
CA GLY A 195 2.76 20.48 18.10
C GLY A 195 1.58 21.04 17.29
N ALA A 196 1.03 20.30 16.32
CA ALA A 196 -0.21 20.67 15.62
C ALA A 196 -1.43 19.94 16.20
N PRO A 197 -2.64 20.54 16.16
CA PRO A 197 -3.88 19.85 16.48
C PRO A 197 -4.06 18.61 15.60
N ALA A 198 -4.38 17.48 16.21
CA ALA A 198 -4.54 16.20 15.55
C ALA A 198 -5.71 15.41 16.17
N LYS A 199 -6.14 14.37 15.46
CA LYS A 199 -7.12 13.40 15.97
C LYS A 199 -6.54 12.00 15.96
N ILE A 200 -7.01 11.18 16.89
CA ILE A 200 -6.66 9.76 17.02
C ILE A 200 -7.92 8.91 17.22
N PRO A 201 -7.85 7.60 16.95
CA PRO A 201 -8.93 6.66 17.26
C PRO A 201 -9.36 6.67 18.73
N PHE A 202 -10.60 6.27 19.01
CA PHE A 202 -11.12 6.13 20.37
C PHE A 202 -10.36 5.09 21.20
N ALA A 203 -10.20 3.89 20.65
CA ALA A 203 -9.52 2.74 21.27
C ALA A 203 -8.11 2.57 20.69
N TYR A 204 -7.34 3.66 20.67
CA TYR A 204 -6.02 3.70 20.06
C TYR A 204 -5.05 2.65 20.64
N LYS A 205 -5.18 2.31 21.93
CA LYS A 205 -4.29 1.35 22.58
C LYS A 205 -4.54 -0.05 22.03
N GLU A 206 -5.81 -0.44 21.92
CA GLU A 206 -6.25 -1.72 21.37
C GLU A 206 -5.85 -1.86 19.89
N ILE A 207 -5.94 -0.77 19.12
CA ILE A 207 -5.48 -0.74 17.73
C ILE A 207 -3.97 -0.97 17.65
N LEU A 208 -3.18 -0.22 18.43
CA LEU A 208 -1.72 -0.37 18.44
C LEU A 208 -1.27 -1.75 18.94
N GLU A 209 -1.91 -2.30 19.97
CA GLU A 209 -1.59 -3.64 20.49
C GLU A 209 -1.92 -4.74 19.49
N ALA A 210 -3.01 -4.58 18.71
CA ALA A 210 -3.34 -5.52 17.65
C ALA A 210 -2.31 -5.52 16.52
N GLU A 211 -1.77 -4.35 16.18
CA GLU A 211 -0.83 -4.16 15.06
C GLU A 211 0.63 -4.45 15.45
N TYR A 212 1.10 -3.91 16.57
CA TYR A 212 2.52 -3.93 16.97
C TYR A 212 2.81 -4.73 18.23
N HIS A 213 1.78 -5.32 18.85
CA HIS A 213 1.86 -6.02 20.14
C HIS A 213 2.21 -5.12 21.33
N GLU A 214 1.89 -5.58 22.54
CA GLU A 214 2.07 -4.83 23.80
C GLU A 214 3.51 -4.32 24.04
N LYS A 215 4.51 -5.06 23.54
CA LYS A 215 5.92 -4.68 23.70
C LYS A 215 6.27 -3.37 22.98
N SER A 216 5.62 -3.07 21.86
CA SER A 216 5.86 -1.81 21.13
C SER A 216 5.49 -0.56 21.95
N LEU A 217 4.61 -0.73 22.94
CA LEU A 217 4.12 0.34 23.81
C LEU A 217 4.94 0.51 25.09
N THR A 218 5.89 -0.39 25.34
CA THR A 218 6.60 -0.48 26.63
C THR A 218 8.12 -0.64 26.51
N LEU A 219 8.63 -1.14 25.37
CA LEU A 219 10.06 -1.33 25.16
C LEU A 219 10.76 0.02 24.93
N THR A 220 11.58 0.45 25.89
CA THR A 220 12.28 1.75 25.85
C THR A 220 13.62 1.69 25.10
N GLU A 221 13.98 0.56 24.49
CA GLU A 221 15.21 0.38 23.71
C GLU A 221 14.85 -0.17 22.33
N PHE A 222 14.98 0.64 21.28
CA PHE A 222 14.59 0.23 19.93
C PHE A 222 15.33 1.04 18.86
N GLU A 223 15.69 0.41 17.74
CA GLU A 223 16.35 1.06 16.58
C GLU A 223 17.52 1.99 16.95
N GLY A 224 18.35 1.58 17.91
CA GLY A 224 19.50 2.36 18.38
C GLY A 224 19.16 3.61 19.21
N HIS A 225 17.95 3.69 19.75
CA HIS A 225 17.49 4.76 20.62
C HIS A 225 17.00 4.21 21.97
N HIS A 226 17.21 5.01 23.00
CA HIS A 226 16.66 4.82 24.33
C HIS A 226 15.57 5.86 24.59
N PHE A 227 14.40 5.46 25.06
CA PHE A 227 13.36 6.39 25.49
C PHE A 227 13.65 6.89 26.90
N ASP A 228 13.94 8.18 27.01
CA ASP A 228 14.16 8.88 28.27
C ASP A 228 12.81 9.39 28.80
N ASP A 229 12.30 8.75 29.86
CA ASP A 229 11.02 9.06 30.48
C ASP A 229 10.97 10.48 31.08
N ASP A 230 12.10 10.99 31.57
CA ASP A 230 12.17 12.33 32.17
C ASP A 230 12.04 13.42 31.10
N LYS A 231 12.63 13.19 29.92
CA LYS A 231 12.55 14.11 28.78
C LYS A 231 11.34 13.85 27.89
N MET A 232 10.70 12.69 28.01
CA MET A 232 9.71 12.17 27.07
C MET A 232 10.25 12.18 25.63
N GLU A 233 11.48 11.67 25.44
CA GLU A 233 12.16 11.68 24.15
C GLU A 233 12.95 10.41 23.87
N TRP A 234 12.87 9.95 22.63
CA TRP A 234 13.78 8.95 22.09
C TRP A 234 15.15 9.58 21.81
N ILE A 235 16.14 9.21 22.60
CA ILE A 235 17.52 9.70 22.51
C ILE A 235 18.37 8.67 21.75
N PRO A 236 19.12 9.06 20.73
CA PRO A 236 20.07 8.16 20.09
C PRO A 236 21.08 7.65 21.12
N VAL A 237 21.15 6.33 21.26
CA VAL A 237 22.25 5.72 22.01
C VAL A 237 23.50 5.99 21.20
N LYS A 238 24.51 6.62 21.81
CA LYS A 238 25.82 6.75 21.15
C LYS A 238 26.26 5.34 20.81
N GLN A 239 26.26 4.99 19.53
CA GLN A 239 27.09 3.91 19.07
C GLN A 239 28.50 4.39 19.35
N ASP A 240 29.11 3.86 20.41
CA ASP A 240 30.55 3.77 20.42
C ASP A 240 30.86 2.99 19.15
N ILE A 241 31.26 3.73 18.11
CA ILE A 241 32.05 3.15 17.05
C ILE A 241 33.16 2.50 17.84
N GLN A 242 33.12 1.18 17.96
CA GLN A 242 34.32 0.45 18.23
C GLN A 242 35.20 0.77 17.03
N VAL A 243 35.96 1.86 17.14
CA VAL A 243 37.24 2.00 16.45
C VAL A 243 37.85 0.62 16.63
N PRO A 244 38.17 -0.12 15.55
CA PRO A 244 38.73 -1.45 15.68
C PRO A 244 39.83 -1.35 16.71
N MET A 245 39.55 -1.87 17.90
CA MET A 245 40.45 -1.69 19.03
C MET A 245 41.68 -2.44 18.58
N GLU A 246 42.82 -1.75 18.42
CA GLU A 246 44.10 -2.45 18.38
C GLU A 246 44.06 -3.47 19.51
N PRO A 247 44.25 -4.77 19.23
CA PRO A 247 43.89 -5.81 20.18
C PRO A 247 44.71 -5.62 21.45
N GLN A 248 44.09 -5.07 22.49
CA GLN A 248 44.63 -5.17 23.83
C GLN A 248 44.64 -6.64 24.19
N LYS A 249 45.81 -7.13 24.59
CA LYS A 249 46.06 -8.49 25.08
C LYS A 249 45.11 -8.82 26.23
N ALA A 250 43.93 -9.33 25.93
CA ALA A 250 43.16 -10.17 26.83
C ALA A 250 43.79 -11.57 26.82
N ALA A 251 43.93 -12.17 28.01
CA ALA A 251 44.45 -13.52 28.17
C ALA A 251 43.67 -14.51 27.29
N GLN A 252 44.41 -15.31 26.52
CA GLN A 252 43.86 -16.25 25.55
C GLN A 252 42.97 -17.30 26.25
N PRO A 253 41.73 -17.55 25.79
CA PRO A 253 41.08 -18.82 26.07
C PRO A 253 41.90 -19.96 25.44
N PRO A 254 41.88 -21.18 26.02
CA PRO A 254 42.74 -22.26 25.58
C PRO A 254 42.52 -22.58 24.09
N PRO A 255 43.58 -22.92 23.34
CA PRO A 255 43.50 -23.11 21.91
C PRO A 255 42.50 -24.24 21.56
N LYS A 256 41.49 -23.89 20.75
CA LYS A 256 40.57 -24.85 20.13
C LYS A 256 41.38 -25.87 19.32
N THR A 257 41.06 -27.15 19.46
CA THR A 257 41.75 -28.24 18.76
C THR A 257 41.49 -28.18 17.26
N ASP A 258 42.37 -28.77 16.45
CA ASP A 258 42.22 -28.79 14.98
C ASP A 258 40.91 -29.47 14.54
N ALA A 259 40.39 -30.39 15.36
CA ALA A 259 39.07 -31.01 15.17
C ALA A 259 37.93 -29.99 15.28
N GLN A 260 37.98 -29.06 16.24
CA GLN A 260 36.96 -28.04 16.43
C GLN A 260 36.96 -27.00 15.30
N LYS A 261 38.14 -26.64 14.78
CA LYS A 261 38.25 -25.74 13.62
C LYS A 261 37.76 -26.38 12.32
N ALA A 262 38.00 -27.69 12.15
CA ALA A 262 37.50 -28.44 11.00
C ALA A 262 35.97 -28.60 11.02
N GLU A 263 35.38 -28.81 12.21
CA GLU A 263 33.93 -28.90 12.40
C GLU A 263 33.23 -27.57 12.07
N GLU A 264 33.77 -26.45 12.55
CA GLU A 264 33.24 -25.08 12.30
C GLU A 264 33.33 -24.71 10.81
N ALA A 265 34.44 -25.04 10.15
CA ALA A 265 34.60 -24.82 8.71
C ALA A 265 33.63 -25.68 7.87
N LYS A 266 33.38 -26.92 8.30
CA LYS A 266 32.43 -27.83 7.64
C LYS A 266 30.99 -27.35 7.81
N GLN A 267 30.61 -26.88 9.01
CA GLN A 267 29.30 -26.27 9.25
C GLN A 267 29.10 -24.97 8.48
N ALA A 268 30.13 -24.11 8.40
CA ALA A 268 30.06 -22.88 7.61
C ALA A 268 29.86 -23.17 6.11
N ALA A 269 30.57 -24.16 5.57
CA ALA A 269 30.41 -24.57 4.17
C ALA A 269 29.04 -25.20 3.90
N GLU A 270 28.51 -25.99 4.84
CA GLU A 270 27.19 -26.61 4.72
C GLU A 270 26.06 -25.56 4.79
N ASN A 271 26.19 -24.57 5.66
CA ASN A 271 25.24 -23.46 5.78
C ASN A 271 25.27 -22.56 4.54
N ALA A 272 26.45 -22.29 3.97
CA ALA A 272 26.58 -21.54 2.72
C ALA A 272 25.90 -22.28 1.54
N LYS A 273 26.07 -23.61 1.47
CA LYS A 273 25.43 -24.43 0.44
C LYS A 273 23.90 -24.48 0.58
N LYS A 274 23.39 -24.60 1.80
CA LYS A 274 21.95 -24.55 2.10
C LYS A 274 21.33 -23.21 1.73
N LEU A 275 22.06 -22.11 1.96
CA LEU A 275 21.60 -20.77 1.58
C LEU A 275 21.57 -20.59 0.06
N GLU A 276 22.54 -21.14 -0.67
CA GLU A 276 22.56 -21.10 -2.13
C GLU A 276 21.43 -21.95 -2.75
N GLU A 277 21.17 -23.13 -2.21
CA GLU A 277 20.06 -24.01 -2.63
C GLU A 277 18.70 -23.36 -2.35
N ALA A 278 18.53 -22.69 -1.20
CA ALA A 278 17.30 -21.97 -0.88
C ALA A 278 17.04 -20.81 -1.85
N LYS A 279 18.08 -20.04 -2.20
CA LYS A 279 17.97 -18.95 -3.19
C LYS A 279 17.58 -19.47 -4.58
N LYS A 280 18.19 -20.58 -5.04
CA LYS A 280 17.83 -21.20 -6.32
C LYS A 280 16.38 -21.72 -6.33
N LEU A 281 15.89 -22.24 -5.21
CA LEU A 281 14.51 -22.71 -5.09
C LEU A 281 13.50 -21.56 -5.12
N GLU A 282 13.82 -20.43 -4.48
CA GLU A 282 13.00 -19.23 -4.52
C GLU A 282 12.93 -18.62 -5.92
N GLU A 283 14.08 -18.54 -6.61
CA GLU A 283 14.17 -18.05 -7.99
C GLU A 283 13.39 -18.94 -8.97
N ALA A 284 13.47 -20.25 -8.82
CA ALA A 284 12.69 -21.20 -9.61
C ALA A 284 11.17 -21.08 -9.37
N LYS A 285 10.74 -20.80 -8.14
CA LYS A 285 9.33 -20.54 -7.81
C LYS A 285 8.83 -19.26 -8.47
N LYS A 286 9.59 -18.17 -8.38
CA LYS A 286 9.28 -16.90 -9.05
C LYS A 286 9.16 -17.07 -10.56
N LEU A 287 10.05 -17.85 -11.17
CA LEU A 287 9.99 -18.13 -12.61
C LEU A 287 8.76 -18.97 -13.00
N ALA A 288 8.38 -19.96 -12.19
CA ALA A 288 7.19 -20.78 -12.42
C ALA A 288 5.89 -19.98 -12.27
N GLU A 289 5.81 -19.09 -11.29
CA GLU A 289 4.67 -18.19 -11.09
C GLU A 289 4.54 -17.19 -12.26
N ALA A 290 5.64 -16.62 -12.74
CA ALA A 290 5.65 -15.74 -13.90
C ALA A 290 5.22 -16.46 -15.19
N GLN A 291 5.64 -17.71 -15.38
CA GLN A 291 5.20 -18.54 -16.52
C GLN A 291 3.71 -18.85 -16.45
N LYS A 292 3.20 -19.18 -15.26
CA LYS A 292 1.77 -19.44 -15.05
C LYS A 292 0.92 -18.20 -15.32
N ALA A 293 1.33 -17.04 -14.82
CA ALA A 293 0.65 -15.77 -15.09
C ALA A 293 0.65 -15.43 -16.59
N THR A 294 1.73 -15.74 -17.31
CA THR A 294 1.84 -15.52 -18.75
C THR A 294 0.89 -16.43 -19.55
N GLU A 295 0.77 -17.71 -19.17
CA GLU A 295 -0.16 -18.63 -19.83
C GLU A 295 -1.62 -18.28 -19.53
N GLU A 296 -1.94 -17.89 -18.29
CA GLU A 296 -3.28 -17.41 -17.93
C GLU A 296 -3.66 -16.13 -18.71
N ALA A 297 -2.70 -15.22 -18.94
CA ALA A 297 -2.91 -14.03 -19.76
C ALA A 297 -3.15 -14.36 -21.24
N LYS A 298 -2.41 -15.32 -21.81
CA LYS A 298 -2.62 -15.80 -23.18
C LYS A 298 -3.99 -16.47 -23.35
N GLU A 299 -4.42 -17.26 -22.37
CA GLU A 299 -5.70 -17.94 -22.40
C GLU A 299 -6.87 -16.94 -22.32
N LYS A 300 -6.77 -15.94 -21.43
CA LYS A 300 -7.73 -14.82 -21.37
C LYS A 300 -7.78 -14.03 -22.68
N ALA A 301 -6.63 -13.75 -23.31
CA ALA A 301 -6.58 -13.07 -24.60
C ALA A 301 -7.24 -13.89 -25.72
N LYS A 302 -7.04 -15.21 -25.72
CA LYS A 302 -7.67 -16.12 -26.69
C LYS A 302 -9.18 -16.22 -26.50
N GLN A 303 -9.66 -16.23 -25.26
CA GLN A 303 -11.10 -16.22 -24.94
C GLN A 303 -11.75 -14.90 -25.36
N LYS A 304 -11.07 -13.76 -25.13
CA LYS A 304 -11.53 -12.44 -25.56
C LYS A 304 -11.62 -12.34 -27.09
N ALA A 305 -10.60 -12.78 -27.81
CA ALA A 305 -10.61 -12.80 -29.28
C ALA A 305 -11.70 -13.72 -29.86
N ALA A 306 -12.00 -14.85 -29.20
CA ALA A 306 -13.09 -15.74 -29.61
C ALA A 306 -14.48 -15.15 -29.36
N GLN A 307 -14.65 -14.36 -28.30
CA GLN A 307 -15.90 -13.64 -28.03
C GLN A 307 -16.13 -12.49 -29.02
N GLU A 308 -15.07 -11.75 -29.35
CA GLU A 308 -15.14 -10.66 -30.35
C GLU A 308 -15.44 -11.22 -31.76
N ALA A 309 -14.85 -12.36 -32.15
CA ALA A 309 -15.15 -13.01 -33.43
C ALA A 309 -16.57 -13.59 -33.55
N GLN A 310 -17.27 -13.84 -32.43
CA GLN A 310 -18.67 -14.29 -32.44
C GLN A 310 -19.67 -13.12 -32.54
N GLN A 311 -19.25 -11.88 -32.31
CA GLN A 311 -20.10 -10.69 -32.41
C GLN A 311 -20.11 -10.06 -33.81
N ASP A 312 -19.20 -10.45 -34.71
CA ASP A 312 -19.04 -9.87 -36.06
C ASP A 312 -19.69 -10.69 -37.20
N THR A 313 -20.73 -11.48 -36.90
CA THR A 313 -21.51 -12.15 -37.96
C THR A 313 -22.47 -11.14 -38.62
N PRO A 314 -22.43 -10.90 -39.95
CA PRO A 314 -23.22 -9.86 -40.58
C PRO A 314 -24.74 -10.05 -40.39
N PRO A 315 -25.54 -8.97 -40.23
CA PRO A 315 -26.96 -9.03 -39.82
C PRO A 315 -27.92 -9.75 -40.77
N ASP A 316 -27.49 -10.16 -41.97
CA ASP A 316 -28.34 -10.73 -43.00
C ASP A 316 -28.47 -12.27 -42.93
N GLU A 317 -27.53 -13.00 -42.34
CA GLU A 317 -27.64 -14.46 -42.20
C GLU A 317 -28.48 -14.89 -40.99
N GLN A 318 -28.45 -14.14 -39.89
CA GLN A 318 -29.27 -14.42 -38.70
C GLN A 318 -30.77 -14.32 -39.00
N LYS A 319 -31.18 -13.34 -39.82
CA LYS A 319 -32.59 -13.16 -40.24
C LYS A 319 -33.07 -14.28 -41.17
N ALA A 320 -32.19 -14.83 -42.02
CA ALA A 320 -32.53 -15.93 -42.89
C ALA A 320 -32.68 -17.26 -42.14
N ALA A 321 -31.86 -17.49 -41.09
CA ALA A 321 -31.98 -18.66 -40.21
C ALA A 321 -33.27 -18.62 -39.37
N ASP A 322 -33.59 -17.46 -38.76
CA ASP A 322 -34.80 -17.30 -37.96
C ASP A 322 -36.10 -17.41 -38.79
N ALA A 323 -36.08 -16.96 -40.05
CA ALA A 323 -37.22 -17.11 -40.96
C ALA A 323 -37.47 -18.57 -41.36
N ARG A 324 -36.41 -19.38 -41.52
CA ARG A 324 -36.52 -20.82 -41.82
C ARG A 324 -37.05 -21.60 -40.61
N GLN A 325 -36.55 -21.32 -39.41
CA GLN A 325 -37.00 -21.96 -38.18
C GLN A 325 -38.51 -21.72 -37.93
N ARG A 326 -38.98 -20.47 -38.11
CA ARG A 326 -40.40 -20.12 -37.93
C ARG A 326 -41.32 -20.80 -38.96
N ASN A 327 -40.82 -21.06 -40.17
CA ASN A 327 -41.61 -21.76 -41.19
C ASN A 327 -41.70 -23.26 -40.88
N GLU A 328 -40.64 -23.88 -40.39
CA GLU A 328 -40.67 -25.29 -39.96
C GLU A 328 -41.61 -25.53 -38.78
N ASP A 329 -41.65 -24.60 -37.81
CA ASP A 329 -42.55 -24.70 -36.66
C ASP A 329 -44.02 -24.49 -37.05
N LYS A 330 -44.30 -23.63 -38.04
CA LYS A 330 -45.65 -23.50 -38.62
C LYS A 330 -46.11 -24.76 -39.33
N ILE A 331 -45.24 -25.39 -40.12
CA ILE A 331 -45.56 -26.63 -40.84
C ILE A 331 -45.81 -27.77 -39.85
N LYS A 332 -45.01 -27.90 -38.78
CA LYS A 332 -45.23 -28.88 -37.72
C LYS A 332 -46.53 -28.65 -36.95
N ALA A 333 -46.94 -27.40 -36.76
CA ALA A 333 -48.21 -27.06 -36.10
C ALA A 333 -49.45 -27.37 -36.96
N GLU A 334 -49.35 -27.24 -38.29
CA GLU A 334 -50.42 -27.61 -39.22
C GLU A 334 -50.58 -29.13 -39.36
N VAL A 335 -49.47 -29.88 -39.45
CA VAL A 335 -49.51 -31.36 -39.50
C VAL A 335 -50.17 -31.94 -38.24
N LYS A 336 -49.94 -31.34 -37.08
CA LYS A 336 -50.53 -31.75 -35.81
C LYS A 336 -52.04 -31.44 -35.69
N LYS A 337 -52.57 -30.54 -36.52
CA LYS A 337 -54.02 -30.24 -36.58
C LYS A 337 -54.78 -31.19 -37.51
N THR A 338 -54.14 -31.75 -38.53
CA THR A 338 -54.78 -32.71 -39.46
C THR A 338 -54.87 -34.13 -38.92
N GLU A 339 -54.00 -34.53 -37.98
CA GLU A 339 -54.01 -35.89 -37.39
C GLU A 339 -55.04 -36.07 -36.24
N GLY A 340 -55.71 -35.00 -35.79
CA GLY A 340 -56.68 -35.05 -34.68
C GLY A 340 -58.14 -35.31 -35.08
N SER A 341 -58.44 -35.61 -36.34
CA SER A 341 -59.81 -35.72 -36.86
C SER A 341 -60.00 -37.01 -37.67
N ALA A 342 -60.13 -38.14 -36.98
CA ALA A 342 -60.76 -39.34 -37.54
C ALA A 342 -61.87 -39.80 -36.57
N PRO A 343 -63.12 -39.95 -37.02
CA PRO A 343 -64.24 -40.28 -36.15
C PRO A 343 -64.24 -41.77 -35.80
N VAL A 344 -64.55 -42.06 -34.54
CA VAL A 344 -64.89 -43.41 -34.07
C VAL A 344 -66.31 -43.74 -34.55
N SER A 345 -66.46 -44.86 -35.23
CA SER A 345 -67.75 -45.56 -35.44
C SER A 345 -67.51 -47.06 -35.34
#